data_AF-A0A7N2M865-F1
#
_entry.id   AF-A0A7N2M865-F1
#
_cell.length_a   1.000
_cell.length_b   1.000
_cell.length_c   1.000
_cell.angle_alpha   90.00
_cell.angle_beta   90.00
_cell.angle_gamma   90.00
#
_symmetry.space_group_name_H-M   'P 1'
#
loop_
_entity.id
_entity.type
_entity.pdbx_description
1 polymer ?
#
loop_
_entity_poly.entity_id
_entity_poly.type
_entity_poly.pdbx_seq_one_letter_code
_entity_poly.pdbx_strand_id
1 'polypeptide(L)'
;MEGNRGSSQRCDLLRKIRKFTRAIVRDLSIGRSSIVLIDRFRVHCTNPHANCCCSSVLPNGKEILTLQRENHVHRFDVLLRVLLIVQQLLQENRHGSKRDIYYMHPSVFSEQSVVDRAINDICILMQCSRHNLNVQMAYDAKQLCCPEVCWLGVSPSDSEKYCLPQQCFLPLTAEDKKKAEAMLNRCYLQREVPRWRLELELMLQRGVKFEIEALSVHSLSFLSKEYITSKIQVYYNSPSRTNVI
;
A
#
# COMPACT_ATOMS: atom_id res chain seq x y z
N MET A 1 15.90 23.91 -9.36
CA MET A 1 16.82 23.65 -8.22
C MET A 1 16.60 22.26 -7.61
N GLU A 2 16.39 21.21 -8.42
CA GLU A 2 16.05 19.85 -7.94
C GLU A 2 17.23 18.87 -7.96
N GLY A 3 18.34 19.21 -8.64
CA GLY A 3 19.48 18.31 -8.85
C GLY A 3 20.31 17.95 -7.61
N ASN A 4 20.19 18.71 -6.51
CA ASN A 4 21.06 18.54 -5.34
C ASN A 4 20.48 17.62 -4.24
N ARG A 5 19.16 17.41 -4.22
CA ARG A 5 18.52 16.49 -3.25
C ARG A 5 18.68 15.02 -3.67
N GLY A 6 18.54 14.73 -4.97
CA GLY A 6 18.68 13.37 -5.51
C GLY A 6 20.12 12.82 -5.47
N SER A 7 21.16 13.66 -5.51
CA SER A 7 22.56 13.22 -5.36
C SER A 7 22.90 12.85 -3.92
N SER A 8 22.50 13.68 -2.95
CA SER A 8 22.75 13.46 -1.52
C SER A 8 22.08 12.17 -1.02
N GLN A 9 20.81 11.95 -1.41
CA GLN A 9 20.04 10.78 -0.99
C GLN A 9 20.59 9.45 -1.56
N ARG A 10 21.11 9.46 -2.79
CA ARG A 10 21.80 8.31 -3.40
C ARG A 10 23.10 7.95 -2.68
N CYS A 11 23.93 8.96 -2.37
CA CYS A 11 25.17 8.76 -1.62
C CYS A 11 24.90 8.17 -0.23
N ASP A 12 23.85 8.63 0.44
CA ASP A 12 23.43 8.09 1.73
C ASP A 12 22.95 6.65 1.64
N LEU A 13 22.18 6.30 0.60
CA LEU A 13 21.74 4.92 0.37
C LEU A 13 22.91 3.98 0.09
N LEU A 14 23.83 4.35 -0.81
CA LEU A 14 25.03 3.56 -1.08
C LEU A 14 25.87 3.37 0.19
N ARG A 15 25.95 4.39 1.05
CA ARG A 15 26.62 4.29 2.36
C ARG A 15 25.90 3.32 3.31
N LYS A 16 24.57 3.35 3.38
CA LYS A 16 23.76 2.41 4.17
C LYS A 16 23.92 0.98 3.67
N ILE A 17 23.83 0.75 2.35
CA ILE A 17 24.02 -0.56 1.71
C ILE A 17 25.40 -1.12 2.05
N ARG A 18 26.47 -0.32 1.88
CA ARG A 18 27.84 -0.72 2.22
C ARG A 18 28.07 -1.00 3.70
N LYS A 19 27.35 -0.33 4.60
CA LYS A 19 27.42 -0.61 6.04
C LYS A 19 26.74 -1.94 6.36
N PHE A 20 25.57 -2.17 5.78
CA PHE A 20 24.80 -3.40 5.94
C PHE A 20 25.56 -4.63 5.43
N THR A 21 26.09 -4.59 4.20
CA THR A 21 26.85 -5.72 3.64
C THR A 21 28.14 -6.00 4.42
N ARG A 22 28.85 -4.95 4.87
CA ARG A 22 30.03 -5.11 5.73
C ARG A 22 29.71 -5.72 7.09
N ALA A 23 28.56 -5.39 7.68
CA ALA A 23 28.12 -6.00 8.94
C ALA A 23 27.91 -7.50 8.77
N ILE A 24 27.23 -7.92 7.70
CA ILE A 24 27.02 -9.34 7.38
C ILE A 24 28.35 -10.06 7.18
N VAL A 25 29.24 -9.53 6.35
CA VAL A 25 30.56 -10.14 6.08
C VAL A 25 31.39 -10.26 7.37
N ARG A 26 31.34 -9.24 8.24
CA ARG A 26 32.03 -9.27 9.53
C ARG A 26 31.50 -10.38 10.43
N ASP A 27 30.19 -10.50 10.58
CA ASP A 27 29.58 -11.56 11.40
C ASP A 27 29.98 -12.95 10.90
N LEU A 28 29.93 -13.17 9.58
CA LEU A 28 30.36 -14.42 8.96
C LEU A 28 31.86 -14.70 9.16
N SER A 29 32.71 -13.67 9.07
CA SER A 29 34.16 -13.83 9.25
C SER A 29 34.57 -14.25 10.66
N ILE A 30 33.73 -13.99 11.67
CA ILE A 30 33.94 -14.34 13.07
C ILE A 30 33.21 -15.67 13.41
N GLY A 31 32.61 -16.35 12.42
CA GLY A 31 31.83 -17.57 12.62
C GLY A 31 30.48 -17.35 13.32
N ARG A 32 30.01 -16.09 13.40
CA ARG A 32 28.67 -15.77 13.92
C ARG A 32 27.65 -15.89 12.80
N SER A 33 26.51 -16.51 13.09
CA SER A 33 25.38 -16.49 12.16
C SER A 33 24.79 -15.07 12.10
N SER A 34 24.86 -14.43 10.95
CA SER A 34 24.25 -13.11 10.74
C SER A 34 22.74 -13.18 10.91
N ILE A 35 22.20 -12.21 11.64
CA ILE A 35 20.76 -12.05 11.84
C ILE A 35 20.33 -10.72 11.23
N VAL A 36 19.33 -10.75 10.34
CA VAL A 36 18.71 -9.55 9.76
C VAL A 36 17.32 -9.37 10.35
N LEU A 37 17.10 -8.23 10.98
CA LEU A 37 15.81 -7.86 11.56
C LEU A 37 15.06 -6.95 10.59
N ILE A 38 13.89 -7.38 10.13
CA ILE A 38 13.03 -6.60 9.23
C ILE A 38 11.77 -6.20 9.98
N ASP A 39 11.51 -4.90 10.07
CA ASP A 39 10.32 -4.36 10.69
C ASP A 39 9.06 -4.78 9.91
N ARG A 40 8.07 -5.35 10.61
CA ARG A 40 6.80 -5.76 9.99
C ARG A 40 5.73 -4.72 10.23
N PHE A 41 5.08 -4.32 9.15
CA PHE A 41 3.97 -3.38 9.18
C PHE A 41 2.69 -4.12 8.85
N ARG A 42 1.69 -3.99 9.70
CA ARG A 42 0.37 -4.60 9.50
C ARG A 42 -0.57 -3.55 8.94
N VAL A 43 -1.01 -3.72 7.69
CA VAL A 43 -1.87 -2.75 6.97
C VAL A 43 -3.31 -2.76 7.49
N HIS A 44 -3.80 -3.91 7.95
CA HIS A 44 -5.09 -4.03 8.62
C HIS A 44 -5.09 -5.25 9.55
N CYS A 45 -5.85 -5.17 10.64
CA CYS A 45 -6.18 -6.32 11.47
C CYS A 45 -7.65 -6.69 11.23
N THR A 46 -7.92 -7.99 11.32
CA THR A 46 -9.27 -8.57 11.24
C THR A 46 -9.94 -8.65 12.60
N ASN A 47 -9.26 -8.23 13.68
CA ASN A 47 -9.80 -8.24 15.04
C ASN A 47 -10.24 -6.82 15.44
N PRO A 48 -11.55 -6.52 15.41
CA PRO A 48 -12.09 -5.20 15.75
C PRO A 48 -11.95 -4.81 17.23
N HIS A 49 -11.80 -5.77 18.15
CA HIS A 49 -11.82 -5.53 19.60
C HIS A 49 -10.44 -5.38 20.24
N ALA A 50 -9.36 -5.66 19.50
CA ALA A 50 -8.01 -5.47 20.00
C ALA A 50 -7.60 -3.99 19.90
N ASN A 51 -6.81 -3.49 20.86
CA ASN A 51 -6.17 -2.17 20.79
C ASN A 51 -5.12 -2.18 19.66
N CYS A 52 -5.60 -1.98 18.43
CA CYS A 52 -4.87 -2.32 17.21
C CYS A 52 -4.24 -1.07 16.57
N CYS A 53 -2.95 -1.11 16.26
CA CYS A 53 -2.20 0.01 15.66
C CYS A 53 -2.07 -0.07 14.13
N CYS A 54 -3.02 -0.68 13.41
CA CYS A 54 -2.85 -1.02 11.97
C CYS A 54 -2.82 0.17 10.99
N SER A 55 -3.17 1.36 11.45
CA SER A 55 -3.02 2.59 10.69
C SER A 55 -1.81 3.42 11.16
N SER A 56 -1.06 2.92 12.14
CA SER A 56 0.13 3.60 12.63
C SER A 56 1.31 3.33 11.70
N VAL A 57 2.19 4.32 11.57
CA VAL A 57 3.49 4.21 10.89
C VAL A 57 4.47 3.33 11.70
N LEU A 58 4.05 2.78 12.84
CA LEU A 58 4.89 2.02 13.75
C LEU A 58 4.91 0.53 13.39
N PRO A 59 6.06 -0.15 13.53
CA PRO A 59 6.18 -1.56 13.26
C PRO A 59 5.47 -2.39 14.34
N ASN A 60 4.76 -3.44 13.92
CA ASN A 60 4.05 -4.40 14.78
C ASN A 60 4.91 -5.64 15.05
N GLY A 61 6.20 -5.43 15.32
CA GLY A 61 7.18 -6.48 15.55
C GLY A 61 8.23 -6.61 14.44
N LYS A 62 9.17 -7.53 14.64
CA LYS A 62 10.32 -7.76 13.77
C LYS A 62 10.32 -9.19 13.26
N GLU A 63 10.54 -9.35 11.97
CA GLU A 63 10.83 -10.62 11.34
C GLU A 63 12.34 -10.87 11.38
N ILE A 64 12.73 -12.09 11.76
CA ILE A 64 14.13 -12.49 11.92
C ILE A 64 14.52 -13.39 10.74
N LEU A 65 15.42 -12.91 9.89
CA LEU A 65 16.09 -13.71 8.87
C LEU A 65 17.43 -14.19 9.44
N THR A 66 17.67 -15.50 9.36
CA THR A 66 18.88 -16.16 9.86
C THR A 66 19.35 -17.20 8.86
N LEU A 67 20.66 -17.42 8.78
CA LEU A 67 21.25 -18.46 7.93
C LEU A 67 21.12 -19.87 8.51
N GLN A 68 20.58 -20.02 9.71
CA GLN A 68 20.42 -21.32 10.38
C GLN A 68 19.17 -22.12 9.93
N ARG A 69 18.27 -21.50 9.16
CA ARG A 69 17.03 -22.15 8.70
C ARG A 69 16.98 -22.16 7.19
N GLU A 70 16.74 -23.32 6.58
CA GLU A 70 16.71 -23.48 5.12
C GLU A 70 15.76 -22.49 4.42
N ASN A 71 14.54 -22.33 4.92
CA ASN A 71 13.56 -21.39 4.37
C ASN A 71 14.03 -19.93 4.42
N HIS A 72 14.86 -19.57 5.39
CA HIS A 72 15.39 -18.22 5.52
C HIS A 72 16.61 -18.02 4.62
N VAL A 73 17.39 -19.06 4.35
CA VAL A 73 18.58 -19.00 3.47
C VAL A 73 18.18 -18.59 2.06
N HIS A 74 17.13 -19.20 1.47
CA HIS A 74 16.66 -18.80 0.14
C HIS A 74 16.21 -17.33 0.11
N ARG A 75 15.39 -16.91 1.08
CA ARG A 75 14.94 -15.51 1.16
C ARG A 75 16.10 -14.54 1.40
N PHE A 76 17.12 -14.94 2.15
CA PHE A 76 18.33 -14.17 2.39
C PHE A 76 19.17 -14.03 1.12
N ASP A 77 19.35 -15.11 0.35
CA ASP A 77 20.03 -15.09 -0.95
C ASP A 77 19.33 -14.16 -1.94
N VAL A 78 18.00 -14.28 -2.08
CA VAL A 78 17.19 -13.37 -2.90
C VAL A 78 17.38 -11.91 -2.47
N LEU A 79 17.31 -11.62 -1.17
CA LEU A 79 17.48 -10.26 -0.65
C LEU A 79 18.86 -9.69 -0.99
N LEU A 80 19.94 -10.46 -0.82
CA LEU A 80 21.29 -10.01 -1.15
C LEU A 80 21.49 -9.80 -2.66
N ARG A 81 20.94 -10.67 -3.50
CA ARG A 81 21.02 -10.52 -4.97
C ARG A 81 20.28 -9.27 -5.44
N VAL A 82 19.06 -9.06 -4.97
CA VAL A 82 18.29 -7.84 -5.31
C VAL A 82 19.02 -6.60 -4.79
N LEU A 83 19.59 -6.66 -3.58
CA LEU A 83 20.37 -5.55 -3.02
C LEU A 83 21.61 -5.21 -3.86
N LEU A 84 22.28 -6.23 -4.41
CA LEU A 84 23.43 -6.05 -5.31
C LEU A 84 23.01 -5.37 -6.62
N ILE A 85 21.90 -5.82 -7.23
CA ILE A 85 21.36 -5.20 -8.45
C ILE A 85 20.99 -3.74 -8.19
N VAL A 86 20.31 -3.46 -7.07
CA VAL A 86 19.97 -2.09 -6.65
C VAL A 86 21.24 -1.25 -6.46
N GLN A 87 22.28 -1.80 -5.84
CA GLN A 87 23.55 -1.11 -5.69
C GLN A 87 24.17 -0.76 -7.05
N GLN A 88 24.15 -1.67 -8.02
CA GLN A 88 24.65 -1.43 -9.38
C GLN A 88 23.85 -0.33 -10.09
N LEU A 89 22.50 -0.41 -10.05
CA LEU A 89 21.62 0.61 -10.63
C LEU A 89 21.86 2.00 -10.04
N LEU A 90 22.11 2.09 -8.73
CA LEU A 90 22.44 3.34 -8.05
C LEU A 90 23.83 3.89 -8.44
N GLN A 91 24.82 3.01 -8.62
CA GLN A 91 26.19 3.40 -9.00
C GLN A 91 26.28 3.86 -10.45
N GLU A 92 25.60 3.17 -11.36
CA GLU A 92 25.59 3.48 -12.80
C GLU A 92 24.56 4.56 -13.16
N ASN A 93 23.79 5.03 -12.17
CA ASN A 93 22.69 5.98 -12.36
C ASN A 93 21.69 5.52 -13.43
N ARG A 94 21.40 4.21 -13.46
CA ARG A 94 20.42 3.60 -14.36
C ARG A 94 19.16 3.25 -13.59
N HIS A 95 18.04 3.28 -14.29
CA HIS A 95 16.76 2.78 -13.79
C HIS A 95 16.50 1.38 -14.33
N GLY A 96 15.99 0.50 -13.48
CA GLY A 96 15.55 -0.85 -13.86
C GLY A 96 14.09 -1.06 -13.45
N SER A 97 13.32 -1.77 -14.25
CA SER A 97 11.98 -2.19 -13.88
C SER A 97 12.02 -3.45 -13.02
N LYS A 98 10.90 -3.75 -12.34
CA LYS A 98 10.70 -5.05 -11.66
C LYS A 98 10.99 -6.25 -12.54
N ARG A 99 10.57 -6.15 -13.81
CA ARG A 99 10.70 -7.23 -14.79
C ARG A 99 12.15 -7.41 -15.19
N ASP A 100 12.90 -6.32 -15.33
CA ASP A 100 14.34 -6.38 -15.63
C ASP A 100 15.06 -7.14 -14.53
N ILE A 101 14.78 -6.84 -13.26
CA ILE A 101 15.35 -7.55 -12.11
C ILE A 101 14.95 -9.03 -12.11
N TYR A 102 13.66 -9.34 -12.34
CA TYR A 102 13.16 -10.70 -12.40
C TYR A 102 13.86 -11.55 -13.48
N TYR A 103 14.14 -10.97 -14.65
CA TYR A 103 14.78 -11.68 -15.75
C TYR A 103 16.29 -11.88 -15.59
N MET A 104 16.96 -11.16 -14.67
CA MET A 104 18.41 -11.35 -14.44
C MET A 104 18.74 -12.75 -13.91
N HIS A 105 17.90 -13.30 -13.02
CA HIS A 105 18.11 -14.62 -12.42
C HIS A 105 16.79 -15.41 -12.26
N PRO A 106 16.23 -15.97 -13.35
CA PRO A 106 14.94 -16.65 -13.32
C PRO A 106 14.90 -17.87 -12.39
N SER A 107 16.03 -18.59 -12.27
CA SER A 107 16.16 -19.78 -11.42
C SER A 107 16.10 -19.48 -9.93
N VAL A 108 16.44 -18.25 -9.51
CA VAL A 108 16.45 -17.85 -8.10
C VAL A 108 15.14 -17.20 -7.70
N PHE A 109 14.55 -16.40 -8.60
CA PHE A 109 13.38 -15.59 -8.27
C PHE A 109 12.06 -16.34 -8.42
N SER A 110 11.95 -17.31 -9.33
CA SER A 110 10.77 -18.15 -9.62
C SER A 110 9.49 -17.39 -9.99
N GLU A 111 9.05 -16.44 -9.16
CA GLU A 111 7.90 -15.57 -9.33
C GLU A 111 8.27 -14.09 -9.14
N GLN A 112 7.58 -13.19 -9.84
CA GLN A 112 7.72 -11.74 -9.64
C GLN A 112 7.32 -11.26 -8.24
N SER A 113 6.51 -12.04 -7.51
CA SER A 113 6.10 -11.79 -6.13
C SER A 113 7.29 -11.80 -5.16
N VAL A 114 8.28 -12.66 -5.42
CA VAL A 114 9.50 -12.83 -4.62
C VAL A 114 10.39 -11.59 -4.73
N VAL A 115 10.56 -11.07 -5.95
CA VAL A 115 11.31 -9.83 -6.20
C VAL A 115 10.62 -8.64 -5.52
N ASP A 116 9.29 -8.55 -5.58
CA ASP A 116 8.52 -7.49 -4.92
C ASP A 116 8.74 -7.46 -3.41
N ARG A 117 8.67 -8.64 -2.79
CA ARG A 117 8.87 -8.81 -1.36
C ARG A 117 10.29 -8.40 -0.97
N ALA A 118 11.30 -8.83 -1.73
CA ALA A 118 12.69 -8.47 -1.48
C ALA A 118 12.93 -6.96 -1.60
N ILE A 119 12.36 -6.30 -2.62
CA ILE A 119 12.45 -4.85 -2.78
C ILE A 119 11.78 -4.14 -1.60
N ASN A 120 10.60 -4.60 -1.18
CA ASN A 120 9.91 -4.03 -0.03
C ASN A 120 10.72 -4.20 1.27
N ASP A 121 11.33 -5.36 1.47
CA ASP A 121 12.19 -5.66 2.61
C ASP A 121 13.45 -4.76 2.62
N ILE A 122 14.06 -4.52 1.45
CA ILE A 122 15.18 -3.58 1.29
C ILE A 122 14.75 -2.15 1.60
N CYS A 123 13.57 -1.71 1.14
CA CYS A 123 13.03 -0.38 1.47
C CYS A 123 12.89 -0.19 2.98
N ILE A 124 12.38 -1.21 3.68
CA ILE A 124 12.25 -1.19 5.13
C ILE A 124 13.63 -1.12 5.80
N LEU A 125 14.55 -2.01 5.41
CA LEU A 125 15.91 -2.07 5.97
C LEU A 125 16.70 -0.77 5.76
N MET A 126 16.57 -0.16 4.60
CA MET A 126 17.28 1.08 4.24
C MET A 126 16.54 2.34 4.67
N GLN A 127 15.32 2.19 5.22
CA GLN A 127 14.40 3.27 5.59
C GLN A 127 14.23 4.27 4.43
N CYS A 128 13.88 3.75 3.27
CA CYS A 128 13.74 4.54 2.06
C CYS A 128 12.50 4.14 1.27
N SER A 129 11.97 5.10 0.52
CA SER A 129 10.92 4.82 -0.44
C SER A 129 11.43 3.99 -1.62
N ARG A 130 10.52 3.28 -2.28
CA ARG A 130 10.80 2.47 -3.47
C ARG A 130 11.40 3.31 -4.61
N HIS A 131 10.96 4.56 -4.78
CA HIS A 131 11.50 5.47 -5.80
C HIS A 131 13.00 5.74 -5.65
N ASN A 132 13.53 5.69 -4.43
CA ASN A 132 14.94 5.98 -4.18
C ASN A 132 15.87 4.81 -4.50
N LEU A 133 15.33 3.63 -4.83
CA LEU A 133 16.12 2.45 -5.20
C LEU A 133 16.45 2.39 -6.69
N ASN A 134 16.10 3.42 -7.47
CA ASN A 134 16.16 3.42 -8.94
C ASN A 134 15.36 2.27 -9.61
N VAL A 135 14.46 1.63 -8.87
CA VAL A 135 13.58 0.60 -9.42
C VAL A 135 12.22 1.19 -9.75
N GLN A 136 11.88 1.24 -11.03
CA GLN A 136 10.61 1.81 -11.49
C GLN A 136 9.48 0.79 -11.31
N MET A 137 8.47 1.16 -10.52
CA MET A 137 7.30 0.34 -10.19
C MET A 137 6.01 1.09 -10.56
N ALA A 138 4.95 0.34 -10.86
CA ALA A 138 3.64 0.91 -11.20
C ALA A 138 2.80 1.35 -9.98
N TYR A 139 3.15 0.92 -8.75
CA TYR A 139 2.35 1.20 -7.55
C TYR A 139 3.21 1.42 -6.31
N ASP A 140 3.11 2.63 -5.74
CA ASP A 140 3.76 3.06 -4.49
C ASP A 140 2.68 3.33 -3.44
N ALA A 141 2.74 2.65 -2.29
CA ALA A 141 1.56 2.54 -1.40
C ALA A 141 1.76 2.94 0.06
N LYS A 142 2.94 3.40 0.51
CA LYS A 142 3.19 3.60 1.96
C LYS A 142 3.71 4.97 2.38
N GLN A 143 4.40 5.71 1.52
CA GLN A 143 4.88 7.08 1.80
C GLN A 143 4.22 8.15 0.93
N LEU A 144 3.32 7.74 0.02
CA LEU A 144 2.51 8.62 -0.83
C LEU A 144 1.04 8.62 -0.41
N CYS A 145 0.72 8.03 0.75
CA CYS A 145 -0.62 8.07 1.29
C CYS A 145 -0.91 9.50 1.73
N CYS A 146 -1.96 10.08 1.17
CA CYS A 146 -2.49 11.35 1.61
C CYS A 146 -3.65 11.06 2.58
N PRO A 147 -3.43 11.13 3.90
CA PRO A 147 -4.48 10.81 4.88
C PRO A 147 -5.66 11.78 4.80
N GLU A 148 -5.44 12.98 4.25
CA GLU A 148 -6.46 14.01 4.04
C GLU A 148 -7.39 13.72 2.84
N VAL A 149 -7.16 12.62 2.11
CA VAL A 149 -8.05 12.24 1.00
C VAL A 149 -9.40 11.79 1.54
N CYS A 150 -10.43 12.55 1.15
CA CYS A 150 -11.80 12.25 1.51
C CYS A 150 -12.52 11.49 0.39
N TRP A 151 -13.31 10.48 0.78
CA TRP A 151 -14.23 9.83 -0.15
C TRP A 151 -15.47 10.72 -0.34
N LEU A 152 -15.57 11.35 -1.51
CA LEU A 152 -16.72 12.19 -1.87
C LEU A 152 -17.97 11.35 -2.23
N GLY A 153 -17.74 10.14 -2.72
CA GLY A 153 -18.75 9.19 -3.20
C GLY A 153 -18.27 8.45 -4.46
N VAL A 154 -19.13 7.77 -5.21
CA VAL A 154 -20.58 7.65 -5.00
C VAL A 154 -20.91 6.64 -3.91
N SER A 155 -21.79 7.03 -2.99
CA SER A 155 -22.21 6.19 -1.86
C SER A 155 -23.47 5.39 -2.20
N PRO A 156 -23.65 4.19 -1.65
CA PRO A 156 -24.91 3.43 -1.73
C PRO A 156 -26.15 4.25 -1.34
N SER A 157 -26.06 5.13 -0.33
CA SER A 157 -27.13 6.06 0.05
C SER A 157 -27.52 7.08 -1.04
N ASP A 158 -26.62 7.39 -1.98
CA ASP A 158 -26.88 8.35 -3.05
C ASP A 158 -27.92 7.84 -4.06
N SER A 159 -28.14 6.53 -4.14
CA SER A 159 -29.15 5.97 -5.04
C SER A 159 -30.56 6.47 -4.71
N GLU A 160 -30.88 6.61 -3.42
CA GLU A 160 -32.17 7.13 -2.97
C GLU A 160 -32.23 8.65 -3.08
N LYS A 161 -31.13 9.33 -2.72
CA LYS A 161 -31.06 10.80 -2.74
C LYS A 161 -31.25 11.39 -4.14
N TYR A 162 -30.72 10.72 -5.16
CA TYR A 162 -30.79 11.18 -6.55
C TYR A 162 -31.77 10.37 -7.41
N CYS A 163 -32.62 9.57 -6.77
CA CYS A 163 -33.68 8.78 -7.40
C CYS A 163 -33.18 8.00 -8.63
N LEU A 164 -32.11 7.22 -8.45
CA LEU A 164 -31.56 6.42 -9.53
C LEU A 164 -32.57 5.33 -9.94
N PRO A 165 -32.82 5.17 -11.25
CA PRO A 165 -33.85 4.25 -11.70
C PRO A 165 -33.34 2.80 -11.68
N GLN A 166 -34.26 1.84 -11.62
CA GLN A 166 -33.91 0.45 -11.31
C GLN A 166 -32.98 -0.21 -12.34
N GLN A 167 -33.02 0.22 -13.60
CA GLN A 167 -32.15 -0.28 -14.65
C GLN A 167 -30.66 -0.04 -14.41
N CYS A 168 -30.31 0.89 -13.52
CA CYS A 168 -28.92 1.19 -13.18
C CYS A 168 -28.36 0.30 -12.06
N PHE A 169 -29.22 -0.49 -11.41
CA PHE A 169 -28.80 -1.37 -10.32
C PHE A 169 -28.35 -2.72 -10.85
N LEU A 170 -27.16 -3.11 -10.41
CA LEU A 170 -26.56 -4.41 -10.65
C LEU A 170 -26.62 -5.23 -9.36
N PRO A 171 -27.08 -6.49 -9.39
CA PRO A 171 -27.04 -7.34 -8.21
C PRO A 171 -25.59 -7.60 -7.80
N LEU A 172 -25.34 -7.63 -6.49
CA LEU A 172 -24.02 -7.97 -5.97
C LEU A 172 -23.67 -9.43 -6.29
N THR A 173 -22.49 -9.64 -6.85
CA THR A 173 -21.94 -10.97 -7.06
C THR A 173 -21.49 -11.59 -5.73
N ALA A 174 -21.30 -12.91 -5.70
CA ALA A 174 -20.75 -13.58 -4.53
C ALA A 174 -19.34 -13.05 -4.16
N GLU A 175 -18.55 -12.67 -5.17
CA GLU A 175 -17.24 -12.06 -4.95
C GLU A 175 -17.34 -10.66 -4.34
N ASP A 176 -18.31 -9.85 -4.78
CA ASP A 176 -18.53 -8.52 -4.21
C ASP A 176 -18.91 -8.61 -2.73
N LYS A 177 -19.83 -9.53 -2.39
CA LYS A 177 -20.24 -9.79 -1.00
C LYS A 177 -19.05 -10.21 -0.14
N LYS A 178 -18.26 -11.19 -0.61
CA LYS A 178 -17.07 -11.66 0.09
C LYS A 178 -16.04 -10.53 0.32
N LYS A 179 -15.84 -9.66 -0.68
CA LYS A 179 -14.94 -8.49 -0.55
C LYS A 179 -15.47 -7.49 0.46
N ALA A 180 -16.76 -7.16 0.41
CA ALA A 180 -17.39 -6.23 1.35
C ALA A 180 -17.35 -6.75 2.80
N GLU A 181 -17.67 -8.01 3.02
CA GLU A 181 -17.56 -8.67 4.34
C GLU A 181 -16.11 -8.68 4.85
N ALA A 182 -15.14 -8.99 3.97
CA ALA A 182 -13.72 -8.94 4.32
C ALA A 182 -13.26 -7.52 4.66
N MET A 183 -13.82 -6.49 4.01
CA MET A 183 -13.55 -5.09 4.33
C MET A 183 -14.16 -4.71 5.69
N LEU A 184 -15.39 -5.13 6.00
CA LEU A 184 -16.04 -4.85 7.29
C LEU A 184 -15.26 -5.38 8.51
N ASN A 185 -14.46 -6.42 8.32
CA ASN A 185 -13.59 -6.95 9.37
C ASN A 185 -12.34 -6.10 9.65
N ARG A 186 -12.05 -5.08 8.83
CA ARG A 186 -10.86 -4.23 8.99
C ARG A 186 -11.07 -3.21 10.10
N CYS A 187 -10.13 -3.16 11.05
CA CYS A 187 -10.23 -2.27 12.21
C CYS A 187 -10.37 -0.77 11.89
N TYR A 188 -9.74 -0.25 10.83
CA TYR A 188 -9.80 1.19 10.50
C TYR A 188 -11.20 1.61 10.05
N LEU A 189 -11.97 0.70 9.42
CA LEU A 189 -13.36 0.98 9.04
C LEU A 189 -14.27 1.21 10.24
N GLN A 190 -13.96 0.58 11.38
CA GLN A 190 -14.70 0.77 12.61
C GLN A 190 -14.22 2.00 13.40
N ARG A 191 -12.90 2.23 13.45
CA ARG A 191 -12.30 3.25 14.32
C ARG A 191 -12.15 4.63 13.68
N GLU A 192 -11.77 4.67 12.40
CA GLU A 192 -11.40 5.91 11.72
C GLU A 192 -12.52 6.41 10.80
N VAL A 193 -13.19 5.50 10.09
CA VAL A 193 -14.19 5.86 9.07
C VAL A 193 -15.54 5.13 9.26
N PRO A 194 -16.23 5.33 10.40
CA PRO A 194 -17.49 4.62 10.70
C PRO A 194 -18.59 4.89 9.66
N ARG A 195 -18.58 6.05 9.00
CA ARG A 195 -19.52 6.36 7.90
C ARG A 195 -19.36 5.40 6.72
N TRP A 196 -18.13 5.04 6.35
CA TRP A 196 -17.89 4.13 5.23
C TRP A 196 -18.36 2.72 5.56
N ARG A 197 -18.26 2.33 6.84
CA ARG A 197 -18.80 1.07 7.33
C ARG A 197 -20.32 1.00 7.16
N LEU A 198 -21.05 2.05 7.55
CA LEU A 198 -22.51 2.12 7.40
C LEU A 198 -22.94 2.02 5.93
N GLU A 199 -22.25 2.74 5.03
CA GLU A 199 -22.50 2.67 3.59
C GLU A 199 -22.26 1.26 3.04
N LEU A 200 -21.20 0.58 3.49
CA LEU A 200 -20.88 -0.78 3.06
C LEU A 200 -21.89 -1.81 3.60
N GLU A 201 -22.36 -1.64 4.83
CA GLU A 201 -23.45 -2.44 5.42
C GLU A 201 -24.77 -2.22 4.65
N LEU A 202 -25.09 -0.98 4.29
CA LEU A 202 -26.25 -0.63 3.46
C LEU A 202 -26.18 -1.29 2.08
N MET A 203 -25.00 -1.31 1.45
CA MET A 203 -24.78 -1.98 0.17
C MET A 203 -25.06 -3.49 0.28
N LEU A 204 -24.56 -4.14 1.35
CA LEU A 204 -24.80 -5.57 1.59
C LEU A 204 -26.27 -5.87 1.89
N GLN A 205 -26.95 -5.02 2.66
CA GLN A 205 -28.38 -5.17 2.95
C GLN A 205 -29.24 -5.05 1.70
N ARG A 206 -28.99 -4.05 0.85
CA ARG A 206 -29.74 -3.85 -0.40
C ARG A 206 -29.39 -4.88 -1.46
N GLY A 207 -28.19 -5.45 -1.42
CA GLY A 207 -27.77 -6.48 -2.36
C GLY A 207 -27.52 -5.96 -3.78
N VAL A 208 -27.40 -4.64 -3.97
CA VAL A 208 -27.18 -4.00 -5.28
C VAL A 208 -26.01 -3.02 -5.24
N LYS A 209 -25.39 -2.82 -6.41
CA LYS A 209 -24.40 -1.78 -6.70
C LYS A 209 -24.81 -1.02 -7.96
N PHE A 210 -24.19 0.12 -8.20
CA PHE A 210 -24.40 0.89 -9.42
C PHE A 210 -23.10 1.60 -9.82
N GLU A 211 -22.99 1.94 -11.09
CA GLU A 211 -21.81 2.64 -11.63
C GLU A 211 -21.96 4.14 -11.47
N ILE A 212 -20.84 4.88 -11.46
CA ILE A 212 -20.86 6.34 -11.39
C ILE A 212 -21.62 6.98 -12.56
N GLU A 213 -21.64 6.31 -13.72
CA GLU A 213 -22.38 6.72 -14.91
C GLU A 213 -23.90 6.73 -14.70
N ALA A 214 -24.42 6.01 -13.70
CA ALA A 214 -25.84 6.06 -13.34
C ALA A 214 -26.28 7.47 -12.92
N LEU A 215 -25.37 8.31 -12.42
CA LEU A 215 -25.67 9.71 -12.11
C LEU A 215 -25.93 10.55 -13.37
N SER A 216 -25.45 10.11 -14.54
CA SER A 216 -25.67 10.80 -15.81
C SER A 216 -27.02 10.48 -16.48
N VAL A 217 -27.87 9.66 -15.85
CA VAL A 217 -29.19 9.28 -16.38
C VAL A 217 -30.10 10.49 -16.60
N HIS A 218 -30.04 11.48 -15.69
CA HIS A 218 -30.87 12.68 -15.80
C HIS A 218 -30.27 13.73 -16.75
N SER A 219 -28.94 13.86 -16.76
CA SER A 219 -28.20 14.76 -17.65
C SER A 219 -26.70 14.44 -17.65
N LEU A 220 -26.04 14.57 -18.81
CA LEU A 220 -24.58 14.47 -18.90
C LEU A 220 -23.86 15.49 -18.00
N SER A 221 -24.48 16.65 -17.72
CA SER A 221 -23.92 17.66 -16.82
C SER A 221 -24.28 17.47 -15.35
N PHE A 222 -25.10 16.48 -15.00
CA PHE A 222 -25.56 16.27 -13.63
C PHE A 222 -24.41 16.01 -12.67
N LEU A 223 -23.45 15.16 -13.06
CA LEU A 223 -22.27 14.84 -12.25
C LEU A 223 -21.47 16.10 -11.89
N SER A 224 -21.19 16.94 -12.88
CA SER A 224 -20.33 18.12 -12.71
C SER A 224 -21.04 19.31 -12.09
N LYS A 225 -22.27 19.61 -12.51
CA LYS A 225 -23.00 20.81 -12.07
C LYS A 225 -23.74 20.60 -10.75
N GLU A 226 -24.31 19.42 -10.53
CA GLU A 226 -25.22 19.17 -9.40
C GLU A 226 -24.57 18.29 -8.34
N TYR A 227 -24.13 17.07 -8.70
CA TYR A 227 -23.65 16.09 -7.75
C TYR A 227 -22.39 16.55 -7.01
N ILE A 228 -21.32 16.90 -7.75
CA ILE A 228 -20.05 17.35 -7.16
C ILE A 228 -20.25 18.62 -6.32
N THR A 229 -20.95 19.62 -6.88
CA THR A 229 -21.22 20.89 -6.18
C THR A 229 -21.99 20.66 -4.88
N SER A 230 -23.06 19.85 -4.91
CA SER A 230 -23.87 19.54 -3.73
C SER A 230 -23.04 18.82 -2.65
N LYS A 231 -22.23 17.83 -3.04
CA LYS A 231 -21.39 17.07 -2.09
C LYS A 231 -20.31 17.94 -1.45
N ILE A 232 -19.66 18.81 -2.23
CA ILE A 232 -18.64 19.74 -1.72
C ILE A 232 -19.28 20.79 -0.80
N GLN A 233 -20.45 21.33 -1.13
CA GLN A 233 -21.14 22.30 -0.27
C GLN A 233 -21.55 21.69 1.08
N VAL A 234 -22.07 20.45 1.09
CA VAL A 234 -22.39 19.73 2.34
C VAL A 234 -21.14 19.56 3.22
N TYR A 235 -19.98 19.33 2.60
CA TYR A 235 -18.70 19.27 3.30
C TYR A 235 -18.33 20.62 3.95
N TYR A 236 -18.37 21.72 3.20
CA TYR A 236 -18.04 23.06 3.73
C TYR A 236 -19.03 23.56 4.80
N ASN A 237 -20.30 23.17 4.70
CA ASN A 237 -21.37 23.66 5.58
C ASN A 237 -21.57 22.79 6.84
N SER A 238 -20.85 21.68 6.99
CA SER A 238 -20.97 20.83 8.18
C SER A 238 -20.31 21.50 9.40
N PRO A 239 -21.06 21.78 10.49
CA PRO A 239 -20.54 22.51 11.67
C PRO A 239 -19.57 21.69 12.54
N SER A 240 -19.41 20.41 12.25
CA SER A 240 -18.43 19.52 12.88
C SER A 240 -17.10 19.62 12.15
N ARG A 241 -16.31 20.65 12.48
CA ARG A 241 -14.85 20.67 12.21
C ARG A 241 -14.06 19.74 13.15
N THR A 242 -14.73 18.86 13.88
CA THR A 242 -14.12 17.98 14.87
C THR A 242 -14.46 16.54 14.51
N ASN A 243 -13.40 15.76 14.23
CA ASN A 243 -13.39 14.36 13.80
C ASN A 243 -13.72 14.14 12.33
N VAL A 244 -12.88 14.65 11.43
CA VAL A 244 -12.11 13.83 10.47
C VAL A 244 -10.97 14.73 9.95
N ILE A 245 -9.84 14.73 10.65
CA ILE A 245 -8.50 14.94 10.07
C ILE A 245 -7.72 13.69 10.44
#